data_AF-A0A8H3G350-F1
#
_entry.id   AF-A0A8H3G350-F1
#
_cell.length_a   1.000
_cell.length_b   1.000
_cell.length_c   1.000
_cell.angle_alpha   90.00
_cell.angle_beta   90.00
_cell.angle_gamma   90.00
#
_symmetry.space_group_name_H-M   'P 1'
#
loop_
_entity.id
_entity.type
_entity.pdbx_description
1 polymer ?
#
loop_
_entity_poly.entity_id
_entity_poly.type
_entity_poly.pdbx_seq_one_letter_code
_entity_poly.pdbx_strand_id
1 'polypeptide(L)'
;MDSQNEHQPLGRAFLTTIWVFQLIAAGPIFVWLGLAAIFNLFYTFDRAYDFITHLCTSIFAASIFFIVLVQRKVGNGVGEALTLRFEVAKSGFATALWVWLMLDAVLGPDDHYGYTNTRQTRIIAAAVSVILLFILFYPTVFFVVRSKELFTPRRENSEEADENSERQPLLRDTRS
;
A
#
# COMPACT_ATOMS: atom_id res chain seq x y z
N MET A 1 12.75 33.53 -9.11
CA MET A 1 12.70 32.19 -9.73
C MET A 1 13.29 31.22 -8.72
N ASP A 2 12.51 30.75 -7.75
CA ASP A 2 13.04 29.90 -6.65
C ASP A 2 12.01 28.95 -6.01
N SER A 3 10.86 28.72 -6.66
CA SER A 3 9.76 27.94 -6.07
C SER A 3 9.72 26.45 -6.45
N GLN A 4 10.67 25.95 -7.26
CA GLN A 4 10.66 24.54 -7.70
C GLN A 4 11.53 23.59 -6.85
N ASN A 5 12.45 24.11 -6.03
CA ASN A 5 13.37 23.27 -5.25
C ASN A 5 12.84 22.88 -3.86
N GLU A 6 11.80 23.54 -3.33
CA GLU A 6 11.25 23.24 -2.00
C GLU A 6 10.28 22.04 -1.96
N HIS A 7 9.72 21.61 -3.10
CA HIS A 7 8.67 20.57 -3.10
C HIS A 7 9.20 19.13 -3.00
N GLN A 8 10.46 18.87 -3.36
CA GLN A 8 11.08 17.53 -3.26
C GLN A 8 11.32 17.00 -1.84
N PRO A 9 11.80 17.78 -0.85
CA PRO A 9 12.04 17.27 0.50
C PRO A 9 10.73 16.92 1.24
N LEU A 10 9.66 17.69 1.01
CA LEU A 10 8.35 17.52 1.65
C LEU A 10 7.67 16.21 1.24
N GLY A 11 7.64 15.90 -0.07
CA GLY A 11 7.04 14.65 -0.56
C GLY A 11 7.76 13.40 -0.05
N ARG A 12 9.09 13.48 0.08
CA ARG A 12 9.91 12.36 0.57
C ARG A 12 9.73 12.12 2.08
N ALA A 13 9.62 13.19 2.87
CA ALA A 13 9.30 13.09 4.30
C ALA A 13 7.90 12.50 4.52
N PHE A 14 6.90 12.97 3.77
CA PHE A 14 5.52 12.47 3.83
C PHE A 14 5.43 10.96 3.54
N LEU A 15 6.06 10.50 2.45
CA LEU A 15 6.08 9.08 2.09
C LEU A 15 6.79 8.22 3.16
N THR A 16 7.91 8.71 3.69
CA THR A 16 8.65 8.01 4.75
C THR A 16 7.80 7.85 6.00
N THR A 17 7.11 8.91 6.42
CA THR A 17 6.21 8.89 7.58
C THR A 17 5.08 7.88 7.38
N ILE A 18 4.42 7.88 6.22
CA ILE A 18 3.32 6.95 5.94
C ILE A 18 3.76 5.49 5.97
N TRP A 19 4.92 5.17 5.40
CA TRP A 19 5.38 3.79 5.32
C TRP A 19 5.72 3.23 6.71
N VAL A 20 6.25 4.07 7.61
CA VAL A 20 6.45 3.72 9.01
C VAL A 20 5.12 3.42 9.70
N PHE A 21 4.09 4.25 9.49
CA PHE A 21 2.75 3.99 10.03
C PHE A 21 2.13 2.70 9.47
N GLN A 22 2.28 2.43 8.17
CA GLN A 22 1.82 1.18 7.56
C GLN A 22 2.50 -0.05 8.17
N LEU A 23 3.80 0.04 8.46
CA LEU A 23 4.58 -1.05 9.04
C LEU A 23 4.21 -1.29 10.52
N ILE A 24 4.00 -0.22 11.28
CA ILE A 24 3.53 -0.27 12.67
C ILE A 24 2.10 -0.80 12.75
N ALA A 25 1.23 -0.48 11.80
CA ALA A 25 -0.13 -0.98 11.76
C ALA A 25 -0.16 -2.47 11.36
N ALA A 26 0.50 -2.85 10.26
CA ALA A 26 0.41 -4.20 9.71
C ALA A 26 1.21 -5.24 10.52
N GLY A 27 2.36 -4.86 11.09
CA GLY A 27 3.27 -5.79 11.76
C GLY A 27 2.65 -6.53 12.96
N PRO A 28 2.15 -5.82 13.98
CA PRO A 28 1.51 -6.43 15.15
C PRO A 28 0.27 -7.25 14.77
N ILE A 29 -0.54 -6.76 13.84
CA ILE A 29 -1.73 -7.45 13.33
C ILE A 29 -1.34 -8.79 12.72
N PHE A 30 -0.36 -8.79 11.81
CA PHE A 30 0.15 -9.99 11.17
C PHE A 30 0.65 -11.02 12.20
N VAL A 31 1.50 -10.62 13.13
CA VAL A 31 2.13 -11.52 14.12
C VAL A 31 1.08 -12.09 15.08
N TRP A 32 0.23 -11.23 15.64
CA TRP A 32 -0.76 -11.64 16.64
C TRP A 32 -1.81 -12.58 16.05
N LEU A 33 -2.38 -12.23 14.89
CA LEU A 33 -3.38 -13.07 14.23
C LEU A 33 -2.77 -14.32 13.62
N GLY A 34 -1.53 -14.25 13.14
CA GLY A 34 -0.82 -15.44 12.64
C GLY A 34 -0.60 -16.47 13.75
N LEU A 35 -0.17 -16.03 14.93
CA LEU A 35 -0.05 -16.90 16.11
C LEU A 35 -1.42 -17.44 16.55
N ALA A 36 -2.45 -16.58 16.60
CA ALA A 36 -3.81 -17.01 16.95
C ALA A 36 -4.36 -18.07 15.97
N ALA A 37 -4.07 -17.95 14.68
CA ALA A 37 -4.42 -18.96 13.68
C ALA A 37 -3.71 -20.30 13.98
N ILE A 38 -2.41 -20.28 14.28
CA ILE A 38 -1.67 -21.50 14.68
C ILE A 38 -2.30 -22.14 15.92
N PHE A 39 -2.63 -21.36 16.95
CA PHE A 39 -3.29 -21.88 18.15
C PHE A 39 -4.65 -22.52 17.83
N ASN A 40 -5.47 -21.88 16.99
CA ASN A 40 -6.77 -22.42 16.61
C ASN A 40 -6.67 -23.69 15.75
N LEU A 41 -5.60 -23.83 14.94
CA LEU A 41 -5.34 -25.06 14.19
C LEU A 41 -5.08 -26.26 15.10
N PHE A 42 -4.39 -26.05 16.23
CA PHE A 42 -4.00 -27.14 17.13
C PHE A 42 -5.00 -27.45 18.24
N TYR A 43 -5.88 -26.50 18.62
CA TYR A 43 -6.68 -26.67 19.83
C TYR A 43 -8.07 -27.30 19.65
N THR A 44 -8.82 -27.14 18.55
CA THR A 44 -10.19 -27.75 18.42
C THR A 44 -10.75 -27.68 16.98
N PHE A 45 -11.45 -28.72 16.51
CA PHE A 45 -12.17 -28.74 15.21
C PHE A 45 -13.33 -27.72 15.12
N ASP A 46 -13.99 -27.38 16.23
CA ASP A 46 -15.04 -26.34 16.32
C ASP A 46 -14.53 -24.91 16.08
N ARG A 47 -13.21 -24.70 15.94
CA ARG A 47 -12.61 -23.37 15.69
C ARG A 47 -12.15 -23.16 14.25
N ALA A 48 -12.66 -23.96 13.32
CA ALA A 48 -12.31 -23.84 11.90
C ALA A 48 -12.63 -22.44 11.34
N TYR A 49 -13.73 -21.82 11.79
CA TYR A 49 -14.08 -20.45 11.41
C TYR A 49 -13.02 -19.44 11.88
N ASP A 50 -12.68 -19.45 13.18
CA ASP A 50 -11.71 -18.51 13.75
C ASP A 50 -10.31 -18.72 13.18
N PHE A 51 -9.95 -19.97 12.87
CA PHE A 51 -8.73 -20.30 12.16
C PHE A 51 -8.68 -19.62 10.78
N ILE A 52 -9.71 -19.80 9.95
CA ILE A 52 -9.78 -19.22 8.61
C ILE A 52 -9.76 -17.69 8.68
N THR A 53 -10.57 -17.09 9.56
CA THR A 53 -10.62 -15.64 9.74
C THR A 53 -9.26 -15.08 10.15
N HIS A 54 -8.59 -15.66 11.14
CA HIS A 54 -7.27 -15.18 11.58
C HIS A 54 -6.19 -15.42 10.52
N LEU A 55 -6.24 -16.55 9.82
CA LEU A 55 -5.31 -16.88 8.74
C LEU A 55 -5.42 -15.89 7.58
N CYS A 56 -6.63 -15.66 7.04
CA CYS A 56 -6.85 -14.73 5.94
C CYS A 56 -6.44 -13.31 6.32
N THR A 57 -6.82 -12.84 7.50
CA THR A 57 -6.45 -11.51 8.01
C THR A 57 -4.94 -11.38 8.18
N SER A 58 -4.28 -12.42 8.70
CA SER A 58 -2.82 -12.46 8.84
C SER A 58 -2.12 -12.44 7.47
N ILE A 59 -2.60 -13.19 6.48
CA ILE A 59 -2.01 -13.23 5.13
C ILE A 59 -2.12 -11.86 4.43
N PHE A 60 -3.27 -11.18 4.53
CA PHE A 60 -3.41 -9.84 3.96
C PHE A 60 -2.50 -8.83 4.65
N ALA A 61 -2.43 -8.84 5.98
CA ALA A 61 -1.51 -8.00 6.75
C ALA A 61 -0.04 -8.30 6.41
N ALA A 62 0.32 -9.59 6.28
CA ALA A 62 1.65 -10.04 5.88
C ALA A 62 2.02 -9.54 4.48
N SER A 63 1.07 -9.59 3.54
CA SER A 63 1.28 -9.15 2.15
C SER A 63 1.58 -7.64 2.10
N ILE A 64 0.82 -6.83 2.84
CA ILE A 64 1.06 -5.38 2.97
C ILE A 64 2.43 -5.14 3.60
N PHE A 65 2.73 -5.81 4.72
CA PHE A 65 3.99 -5.68 5.44
C PHE A 65 5.20 -6.05 4.56
N PHE A 66 5.10 -7.14 3.82
CA PHE A 66 6.12 -7.61 2.89
C PHE A 66 6.38 -6.59 1.79
N ILE A 67 5.32 -6.04 1.17
CA ILE A 67 5.49 -5.02 0.11
C ILE A 67 6.18 -3.78 0.68
N VAL A 68 5.79 -3.29 1.86
CA VAL A 68 6.42 -2.12 2.49
C VAL A 68 7.90 -2.40 2.80
N LEU A 69 8.24 -3.60 3.27
CA LEU A 69 9.64 -3.98 3.49
C LEU A 69 10.46 -4.05 2.19
N VAL A 70 9.88 -4.61 1.13
CA VAL A 70 10.52 -4.68 -0.19
C VAL A 70 10.77 -3.27 -0.71
N GLN A 71 9.76 -2.38 -0.69
CA GLN A 71 9.93 -1.01 -1.14
C GLN A 71 10.97 -0.24 -0.29
N ARG A 72 10.99 -0.46 1.04
CA ARG A 72 11.99 0.14 1.93
C ARG A 72 13.41 -0.36 1.62
N LYS A 73 13.58 -1.65 1.33
CA LYS A 73 14.88 -2.27 1.08
C LYS A 73 15.44 -1.89 -0.29
N VAL A 74 14.60 -1.83 -1.33
CA VAL A 74 15.05 -1.53 -2.69
C VAL A 74 15.23 -0.01 -2.90
N GLY A 75 14.60 0.82 -2.08
CA GLY A 75 14.79 2.27 -2.09
C GLY A 75 14.46 2.92 -3.43
N ASN A 76 15.06 4.09 -3.70
CA ASN A 76 14.89 4.85 -4.95
C ASN A 76 15.36 4.11 -6.23
N GLY A 77 15.91 2.89 -6.12
CA GLY A 77 16.36 2.09 -7.26
C GLY A 77 15.23 1.37 -8.01
N VAL A 78 14.01 1.42 -7.49
CA VAL A 78 12.82 0.85 -8.13
C VAL A 78 12.30 1.80 -9.21
N GLY A 79 12.26 1.35 -10.47
CA GLY A 79 11.68 2.14 -11.57
C GLY A 79 10.25 2.59 -11.27
N GLU A 80 9.88 3.80 -11.69
CA GLU A 80 8.59 4.45 -11.36
C GLU A 80 7.37 3.58 -11.67
N ALA A 81 7.42 2.78 -12.72
CA ALA A 81 6.36 1.84 -13.08
C ALA A 81 6.17 0.72 -12.04
N LEU A 82 7.26 0.23 -11.45
CA LEU A 82 7.23 -0.83 -10.45
C LEU A 82 6.78 -0.27 -9.09
N THR A 83 7.18 0.95 -8.75
CA THR A 83 6.68 1.67 -7.56
C THR A 83 5.17 1.85 -7.62
N LEU A 84 4.63 2.26 -8.78
CA LEU A 84 3.18 2.34 -8.98
C LEU A 84 2.51 0.99 -8.74
N ARG A 85 3.04 -0.11 -9.31
CA ARG A 85 2.48 -1.45 -9.13
C ARG A 85 2.45 -1.87 -7.67
N PHE A 86 3.48 -1.53 -6.88
CA PHE A 86 3.49 -1.81 -5.45
C PHE A 86 2.47 -0.95 -4.67
N GLU A 87 2.30 0.33 -4.99
CA GLU A 87 1.27 1.15 -4.36
C GLU A 87 -0.16 0.66 -4.69
N VAL A 88 -0.40 0.28 -5.95
CA VAL A 88 -1.68 -0.31 -6.38
C VAL A 88 -1.90 -1.67 -5.71
N ALA A 89 -0.87 -2.52 -5.63
CA ALA A 89 -0.98 -3.80 -4.94
C ALA A 89 -1.29 -3.62 -3.45
N LYS A 90 -0.60 -2.71 -2.75
CA LYS A 90 -0.86 -2.42 -1.33
C LYS A 90 -2.28 -1.95 -1.09
N SER A 91 -2.74 -0.97 -1.85
CA SER A 91 -4.12 -0.48 -1.75
C SER A 91 -5.15 -1.54 -2.11
N GLY A 92 -4.86 -2.40 -3.09
CA GLY A 92 -5.64 -3.59 -3.42
C GLY A 92 -5.75 -4.56 -2.25
N PHE A 93 -4.63 -4.92 -1.62
CA PHE A 93 -4.62 -5.79 -0.44
C PHE A 93 -5.34 -5.16 0.76
N ALA A 94 -5.17 -3.86 0.99
CA ALA A 94 -5.89 -3.15 2.04
C ALA A 94 -7.41 -3.15 1.79
N THR A 95 -7.83 -3.00 0.53
CA THR A 95 -9.24 -3.07 0.13
C THR A 95 -9.79 -4.47 0.29
N ALA A 96 -9.04 -5.49 -0.13
CA ALA A 96 -9.41 -6.89 0.05
C ALA A 96 -9.54 -7.26 1.54
N LEU A 97 -8.61 -6.79 2.37
CA LEU A 97 -8.68 -6.94 3.83
C LEU A 97 -9.93 -6.28 4.41
N TRP A 98 -10.26 -5.06 3.96
CA TRP A 98 -11.45 -4.38 4.41
C TRP A 98 -12.74 -5.14 4.02
N VAL A 99 -12.84 -5.58 2.76
CA VAL A 99 -13.97 -6.40 2.30
C VAL A 99 -14.07 -7.69 3.10
N TRP A 100 -12.94 -8.33 3.39
CA TRP A 100 -12.88 -9.51 4.25
C TRP A 100 -13.41 -9.24 5.66
N LEU A 101 -13.02 -8.13 6.28
CA LEU A 101 -13.51 -7.74 7.61
C LEU A 101 -15.00 -7.39 7.61
N MET A 102 -15.51 -6.80 6.53
CA MET A 102 -16.96 -6.59 6.35
C MET A 102 -17.70 -7.93 6.24
N LEU A 103 -17.17 -8.87 5.46
CA LEU A 103 -17.75 -10.21 5.36
C LEU A 103 -17.71 -10.93 6.72
N ASP A 104 -16.61 -10.83 7.47
CA ASP A 104 -16.49 -11.42 8.80
C ASP A 104 -17.45 -10.78 9.83
N ALA A 105 -17.74 -9.48 9.70
CA ALA A 105 -18.72 -8.78 10.54
C ALA A 105 -20.18 -9.16 10.22
N VAL A 106 -20.48 -9.53 8.96
CA VAL A 106 -21.83 -9.91 8.51
C VAL A 106 -22.10 -11.41 8.69
N LEU A 107 -21.13 -12.25 8.34
CA LEU A 107 -21.23 -13.72 8.34
C LEU A 107 -20.71 -14.34 9.65
N GLY A 108 -20.20 -13.52 10.56
CA GLY A 108 -19.68 -13.96 11.83
C GLY A 108 -20.69 -14.70 12.70
N PRO A 109 -20.33 -15.83 13.33
CA PRO A 109 -21.20 -16.49 14.28
C PRO A 109 -21.57 -15.55 15.43
N ASP A 110 -22.87 -15.40 15.70
CA ASP A 110 -23.37 -14.50 16.76
C ASP A 110 -22.97 -15.00 18.16
N ASP A 111 -22.87 -16.32 18.36
CA ASP A 111 -22.47 -16.93 19.61
C ASP A 111 -21.54 -18.12 19.36
N HIS A 112 -20.24 -17.92 19.61
CA HIS A 112 -19.31 -19.01 19.91
C HIS A 112 -18.67 -18.67 21.26
N TYR A 113 -19.11 -19.36 22.32
CA TYR A 113 -18.54 -19.35 23.67
C TYR A 113 -18.83 -18.14 24.57
N GLY A 114 -20.05 -17.61 24.58
CA GLY A 114 -20.58 -16.81 25.71
C GLY A 114 -19.86 -15.47 25.99
N TYR A 115 -19.05 -14.99 25.06
CA TYR A 115 -18.40 -13.68 25.14
C TYR A 115 -19.30 -12.64 24.45
N THR A 116 -20.05 -11.88 25.23
CA THR A 116 -21.16 -11.00 24.81
C THR A 116 -20.77 -9.78 23.95
N ASN A 117 -19.61 -9.76 23.31
CA ASN A 117 -19.12 -8.62 22.52
C ASN A 117 -18.43 -8.97 21.18
N THR A 118 -18.47 -10.23 20.74
CA THR A 118 -17.80 -10.71 19.51
C THR A 118 -18.20 -9.95 18.25
N ARG A 119 -19.50 -9.68 18.05
CA ARG A 119 -19.99 -8.96 16.86
C ARG A 119 -19.58 -7.48 16.84
N GLN A 120 -19.62 -6.81 17.99
CA GLN A 120 -19.20 -5.41 18.10
C GLN A 120 -17.72 -5.23 17.75
N THR A 121 -16.85 -6.12 18.24
CA THR A 121 -15.41 -6.05 17.93
C THR A 121 -15.12 -6.22 16.44
N ARG A 122 -15.87 -7.09 15.74
CA ARG A 122 -15.74 -7.28 14.28
C ARG A 122 -16.16 -6.05 13.49
N ILE A 123 -17.28 -5.43 13.87
CA ILE A 123 -17.76 -4.17 13.27
C ILE A 123 -16.74 -3.04 13.48
N ILE A 124 -16.21 -2.91 14.71
CA ILE A 124 -15.17 -1.92 15.02
C ILE A 124 -13.92 -2.16 14.17
N ALA A 125 -13.47 -3.41 14.04
CA ALA A 125 -12.32 -3.75 13.20
C ALA A 125 -12.54 -3.38 11.72
N ALA A 126 -13.73 -3.65 11.17
CA ALA A 126 -14.09 -3.24 9.81
C ALA A 126 -14.11 -1.71 9.67
N ALA A 127 -14.69 -0.99 10.63
CA ALA A 127 -14.74 0.47 10.63
C ALA A 127 -13.35 1.11 10.73
N VAL A 128 -12.49 0.60 11.63
CA VAL A 128 -11.09 1.05 11.75
C VAL A 128 -10.32 0.77 10.47
N SER A 129 -10.56 -0.38 9.82
CA SER A 129 -9.93 -0.73 8.55
C SER A 129 -10.28 0.26 7.43
N VAL A 130 -11.54 0.74 7.33
CA VAL A 130 -11.93 1.81 6.40
C VAL A 130 -11.12 3.08 6.65
N ILE A 131 -11.04 3.51 7.91
CA ILE A 131 -10.34 4.74 8.28
C ILE A 131 -8.86 4.64 7.89
N LEU A 132 -8.21 3.51 8.19
CA LEU A 132 -6.82 3.27 7.79
C LEU A 132 -6.65 3.23 6.28
N LEU A 133 -7.61 2.67 5.54
CA LEU A 133 -7.59 2.65 4.07
C LEU A 133 -7.59 4.05 3.47
N PHE A 134 -8.46 4.93 3.98
CA PHE A 134 -8.55 6.32 3.52
C PHE A 134 -7.38 7.21 3.95
N ILE A 135 -6.77 6.96 5.11
CA ILE A 135 -5.68 7.80 5.63
C ILE A 135 -4.31 7.32 5.16
N LEU A 136 -4.08 6.01 5.07
CA LEU A 136 -2.75 5.45 4.82
C LEU A 136 -2.54 4.94 3.41
N PHE A 137 -3.59 4.47 2.70
CA PHE A 137 -3.42 3.78 1.41
C PHE A 137 -3.91 4.60 0.22
N TYR A 138 -5.06 5.25 0.33
CA TYR A 138 -5.57 6.11 -0.75
C TYR A 138 -4.69 7.35 -1.02
N PRO A 139 -4.14 8.03 0.00
CA PRO A 139 -3.31 9.21 -0.23
C PRO A 139 -1.99 8.87 -0.93
N THR A 140 -1.41 7.69 -0.72
CA THR A 140 -0.18 7.28 -1.42
C THR A 140 -0.45 7.00 -2.89
N VAL A 141 -1.56 6.33 -3.21
CA VAL A 141 -1.99 6.11 -4.60
C VAL A 141 -2.28 7.44 -5.28
N PHE A 142 -3.05 8.32 -4.64
CA PHE A 142 -3.37 9.65 -5.16
C PHE A 142 -2.12 10.48 -5.42
N PHE A 143 -1.16 10.49 -4.49
CA PHE A 143 0.09 11.23 -4.65
C PHE A 143 0.90 10.71 -5.85
N VAL A 144 1.00 9.40 -6.03
CA VAL A 144 1.74 8.81 -7.16
C VAL A 144 1.05 9.04 -8.51
N VAL A 145 -0.28 9.00 -8.56
CA VAL A 145 -1.04 9.33 -9.78
C VAL A 145 -0.87 10.82 -10.13
N ARG A 146 -1.00 11.71 -9.14
CA ARG A 146 -0.84 13.16 -9.34
C ARG A 146 0.58 13.54 -9.75
N SER A 147 1.60 12.89 -9.16
CA SER A 147 2.99 13.12 -9.56
C SER A 147 3.24 12.65 -10.99
N LYS A 148 2.58 11.58 -11.45
CA LYS A 148 2.64 11.20 -12.87
C LYS A 148 2.03 12.27 -13.77
N GLU A 149 0.80 12.70 -13.50
CA GLU A 149 0.13 13.74 -14.31
C GLU A 149 0.93 15.04 -14.41
N LEU A 150 1.60 15.47 -13.33
CA LEU A 150 2.39 16.69 -13.30
C LEU A 150 3.76 16.57 -13.99
N PHE A 151 4.33 15.36 -14.09
CA PHE A 151 5.62 15.12 -14.76
C PHE A 151 5.49 14.61 -16.21
N THR A 152 4.30 14.14 -16.62
CA THR A 152 4.04 13.70 -17.99
C THR A 152 4.15 14.82 -19.06
N PRO A 153 3.86 16.12 -18.81
CA PRO A 153 3.98 17.12 -19.88
C PRO A 153 5.44 17.54 -20.18
N ARG A 154 6.43 17.14 -19.37
CA ARG A 154 7.83 17.53 -19.59
C ARG A 154 8.68 16.41 -20.22
N ARG A 155 8.38 15.14 -19.94
CA ARG A 155 9.20 14.04 -20.43
C ARG A 155 8.99 13.77 -21.92
N GLU A 156 7.76 13.89 -22.40
CA GLU A 156 7.45 13.79 -23.85
C GLU A 156 8.14 14.92 -24.62
N ASN A 157 8.12 16.15 -24.09
CA ASN A 157 8.82 17.30 -24.70
C ASN A 157 10.35 17.24 -24.59
N SER A 158 10.93 16.58 -23.58
CA SER A 158 12.38 16.47 -23.40
C SER A 158 12.98 15.29 -24.15
N GLU A 159 12.28 14.16 -24.26
CA GLU A 159 12.70 13.03 -25.08
C GLU A 159 12.54 13.36 -26.58
N GLU A 160 11.49 14.08 -27.00
CA GLU A 160 11.38 14.60 -28.38
C GLU A 160 12.39 15.72 -28.68
N ALA A 161 12.73 16.56 -27.70
CA ALA A 161 13.73 17.63 -27.90
C ALA A 161 15.15 17.07 -27.99
N ASP A 162 15.53 16.07 -27.19
CA ASP A 162 16.84 15.41 -27.30
C ASP A 162 16.94 14.57 -28.58
N GLU A 163 15.88 13.83 -28.95
CA GLU A 163 15.88 13.03 -30.18
C GLU A 163 15.90 13.92 -31.45
N ASN A 164 15.32 15.12 -31.39
CA ASN A 164 15.39 16.10 -32.49
C ASN A 164 16.68 16.95 -32.47
N SER A 165 17.38 17.01 -31.33
CA SER A 165 18.70 17.65 -31.21
C SER A 165 19.81 16.73 -31.74
N GLU A 166 19.71 15.41 -31.52
CA GLU A 166 20.61 14.41 -32.11
C GLU A 166 20.40 14.21 -33.62
N ARG A 167 19.21 14.52 -34.14
CA ARG A 167 18.87 14.41 -35.57
C ARG A 167 19.09 15.69 -36.38
N GLN A 168 19.58 16.78 -35.77
CA GLN A 168 20.02 17.95 -36.53
C GLN A 168 21.51 17.78 -36.87
N PRO A 169 21.86 17.41 -38.12
CA PRO A 169 23.25 17.36 -38.53
C PRO A 169 23.86 18.76 -38.47
N LEU A 170 25.08 18.84 -37.94
CA LEU A 170 25.98 19.98 -37.91
C LEU A 170 26.20 20.57 -39.33
N LEU A 171 25.23 21.32 -39.85
CA LEU A 171 25.35 22.09 -41.09
C LEU A 171 25.67 23.55 -40.77
N ARG A 172 26.72 23.76 -39.98
CA ARG A 172 27.30 25.10 -39.81
C ARG A 172 28.81 25.06 -39.68
N ASP A 173 29.46 24.35 -40.60
CA ASP A 173 30.83 24.69 -40.96
C ASP A 173 31.13 24.25 -42.39
N THR A 174 31.01 25.19 -43.34
CA THR A 174 31.72 25.22 -44.64
C THR A 174 31.25 26.41 -45.47
N ARG A 175 31.90 27.55 -45.26
CA ARG A 175 32.23 28.61 -46.24
C ARG A 175 32.93 29.72 -45.44
N SER A 176 34.26 29.67 -45.38
CA SER A 176 35.20 30.39 -46.28
C SER A 176 35.25 31.87 -45.97
#